data_AF-A0A975JHE6-F1
#
_entry.id   AF-A0A975JHE6-F1
#
_cell.length_a   1.000
_cell.length_b   1.000
_cell.length_c   1.000
_cell.angle_alpha   90.00
_cell.angle_beta   90.00
_cell.angle_gamma   90.00
#
_symmetry.space_group_name_H-M   'P 1'
#
loop_
_entity.id
_entity.type
_entity.pdbx_description
1 polymer ?
#
loop_
_entity_poly.entity_id
_entity_poly.type
_entity_poly.pdbx_seq_one_letter_code
_entity_poly.pdbx_strand_id
1 'polypeptide(L)' 'MNERSKSPKEVLDSASPRVKKAVNEILKQEQEFQGYKNTASAGKDKEIAQRIRQVIEREYQR' A
#
# COMPACT_ATOMS: atom_id res chain seq x y z
N MET A 1 10.85 -21.79 -14.91
CA MET A 1 10.85 -20.30 -14.87
C MET A 1 11.29 -19.88 -13.48
N ASN A 2 12.37 -19.11 -13.37
CA ASN A 2 12.90 -18.68 -12.08
C ASN A 2 11.91 -17.70 -11.44
N GLU A 3 11.30 -18.05 -10.31
CA GLU A 3 10.31 -17.19 -9.62
C GLU A 3 10.90 -15.84 -9.17
N ARG A 4 12.24 -15.70 -9.24
CA ARG A 4 13.02 -14.50 -8.88
C ARG A 4 13.14 -13.44 -9.97
N SER A 5 12.52 -13.62 -11.14
CA SER A 5 12.65 -12.69 -12.27
C SER A 5 11.38 -11.92 -12.61
N LYS A 6 10.32 -12.04 -11.80
CA LYS A 6 9.06 -11.34 -12.05
C LYS A 6 9.19 -9.86 -11.65
N SER A 7 8.80 -8.97 -12.56
CA SER A 7 8.63 -7.55 -12.27
C SER A 7 7.63 -7.36 -11.11
N PRO A 8 7.76 -6.32 -10.27
CA PRO A 8 6.77 -6.00 -9.25
C PRO A 8 5.33 -5.95 -9.79
N LYS A 9 5.16 -5.53 -11.05
CA LYS A 9 3.85 -5.52 -11.72
C LYS A 9 3.35 -6.93 -12.01
N GLU A 10 4.22 -7.83 -12.46
CA GLU A 10 3.88 -9.24 -12.72
C GLU A 10 3.60 -10.00 -11.42
N VAL A 11 4.33 -9.69 -10.34
CA VAL A 11 4.06 -10.22 -9.00
C VAL A 11 2.67 -9.77 -8.54
N LEU A 12 2.36 -8.47 -8.64
CA LEU A 12 1.06 -7.93 -8.28
C LEU A 12 -0.06 -8.51 -9.15
N ASP A 13 0.17 -8.67 -10.46
CA ASP A 13 -0.81 -9.24 -11.37
C ASP A 13 -1.08 -10.73 -11.12
N SER A 14 -0.09 -11.46 -10.61
CA SER A 14 -0.25 -12.85 -10.18
C SER A 14 -0.84 -13.00 -8.77
N ALA A 15 -0.96 -11.91 -8.00
CA ALA A 15 -1.48 -11.94 -6.65
C ALA A 15 -3.01 -12.11 -6.63
N SER A 16 -3.53 -12.56 -5.49
CA SER A 16 -4.97 -12.71 -5.31
C SER A 16 -5.70 -11.37 -5.45
N PRO A 17 -6.99 -11.35 -5.89
CA PRO A 17 -7.77 -10.11 -5.99
C PRO A 17 -7.79 -9.29 -4.69
N ARG A 18 -7.73 -9.99 -3.56
CA ARG A 18 -7.64 -9.44 -2.22
C ARG A 18 -6.33 -8.67 -2.00
N VAL A 19 -5.20 -9.30 -2.32
CA VAL A 19 -3.87 -8.65 -2.23
C VAL A 19 -3.78 -7.46 -3.20
N LYS A 20 -4.29 -7.59 -4.43
CA LYS A 20 -4.35 -6.48 -5.39
C LYS A 20 -5.13 -5.28 -4.84
N LYS A 21 -6.27 -5.54 -4.19
CA LYS A 21 -7.09 -4.50 -3.55
C LYS A 21 -6.33 -3.79 -2.42
N ALA A 22 -5.66 -4.54 -1.55
CA ALA A 22 -4.86 -3.98 -0.46
C ALA A 22 -3.72 -3.09 -0.98
N VAL A 23 -2.98 -3.55 -1.99
CA VAL A 23 -1.88 -2.78 -2.60
C VAL A 23 -2.39 -1.50 -3.26
N ASN A 24 -3.51 -1.56 -4.00
CA ASN A 24 -4.12 -0.36 -4.58
C ASN A 24 -4.58 0.64 -3.52
N GLU A 25 -5.08 0.17 -2.38
CA GLU A 25 -5.49 1.02 -1.26
C GLU A 25 -4.28 1.71 -0.60
N ILE A 26 -3.16 0.99 -0.44
CA ILE A 26 -1.90 1.56 0.06
C ILE A 26 -1.38 2.64 -0.89
N LEU A 27 -1.32 2.35 -2.19
CA LEU A 27 -0.85 3.32 -3.19
C LEU A 27 -1.71 4.59 -3.22
N LYS A 28 -3.03 4.45 -3.04
CA LYS A 28 -3.94 5.60 -2.92
C LYS A 28 -3.63 6.45 -1.68
N GLN A 29 -3.42 5.81 -0.53
CA GLN A 29 -3.06 6.52 0.71
C GLN A 29 -1.70 7.23 0.58
N GLU A 30 -0.73 6.63 -0.11
CA GLU A 30 0.57 7.28 -0.38
C GLU A 30 0.44 8.49 -1.30
N GLN A 31 -0.40 8.43 -2.34
CA GLN A 31 -0.66 9.58 -3.21
C GLN A 31 -1.33 10.73 -2.45
N GLU A 32 -2.33 10.43 -1.62
CA GLU A 32 -2.95 11.41 -0.73
C GLU A 32 -1.91 12.03 0.22
N PHE A 33 -0.99 11.21 0.75
CA PHE A 33 0.09 11.67 1.61
C PHE A 33 1.08 12.62 0.90
N GLN A 34 1.50 12.31 -0.32
CA GLN A 34 2.35 13.20 -1.11
C GLN A 34 1.67 14.55 -1.36
N GLY A 35 0.36 14.56 -1.55
CA GLY A 35 -0.45 15.78 -1.58
C GLY A 35 -0.32 16.61 -0.31
N TYR A 36 -0.39 15.97 0.87
CA TYR A 36 -0.23 16.65 2.16
C TYR A 36 1.21 17.13 2.45
N LYS A 37 2.21 16.40 1.95
CA LYS A 37 3.62 16.76 2.05
C LYS A 37 3.95 18.04 1.27
N ASN A 38 3.32 18.20 0.10
CA ASN A 38 3.40 19.43 -0.70
C ASN A 38 2.68 20.62 -0.03
N THR A 39 1.73 20.34 0.87
CA THR A 39 1.02 21.35 1.68
C THR A 39 1.50 21.35 3.14
N ALA A 40 2.83 21.40 3.37
CA ALA A 40 3.49 21.76 4.65
C ALA A 40 2.73 21.47 5.97
N SER A 41 2.23 20.24 6.18
CA SER A 41 1.42 19.90 7.37
C SER A 41 2.05 18.75 8.16
N ALA A 42 3.03 19.10 8.99
CA ALA A 42 3.64 18.19 9.96
C ALA A 42 2.58 17.70 10.97
N GLY A 43 1.99 16.54 10.73
CA GLY A 43 0.99 15.97 11.64
C GLY A 43 0.17 14.82 11.07
N LYS A 44 -0.02 14.76 9.74
CA LYS A 44 -0.84 13.71 9.10
C LYS A 44 -0.07 12.42 8.78
N ASP A 45 1.27 12.47 8.79
CA ASP A 45 2.16 11.34 8.54
C ASP A 45 1.88 10.17 9.48
N LYS A 46 1.68 10.47 10.78
CA LYS A 46 1.43 9.46 11.82
C LYS A 46 0.08 8.76 11.61
N GLU A 47 -0.94 9.51 11.22
CA GLU A 47 -2.29 8.98 10.97
C GLU A 47 -2.31 8.06 9.74
N ILE A 48 -1.60 8.44 8.68
CA ILE A 48 -1.51 7.63 7.46
C ILE A 48 -0.69 6.36 7.71
N ALA A 49 0.45 6.46 8.40
CA ALA A 49 1.22 5.28 8.81
C ALA A 49 0.41 4.32 9.70
N GLN A 50 -0.49 4.85 10.53
CA GLN A 50 -1.40 4.03 11.33
C GLN A 50 -2.46 3.34 10.45
N ARG A 51 -3.04 4.04 9.47
CA ARG A 51 -4.03 3.46 8.54
C ARG A 51 -3.42 2.35 7.68
N ILE A 52 -2.19 2.53 7.18
CA ILE A 52 -1.46 1.50 6.42
C ILE A 52 -1.26 0.24 7.29
N ARG A 53 -0.82 0.40 8.54
CA ARG A 53 -0.65 -0.73 9.47
C ARG A 53 -1.94 -1.52 9.70
N GLN A 54 -3.05 -0.82 9.91
CA GLN A 54 -4.35 -1.48 10.12
C GLN A 54 -4.82 -2.29 8.90
N VAL A 55 -4.54 -1.81 7.69
CA VAL A 55 -4.84 -2.55 6.45
C VAL A 55 -4.01 -3.83 6.40
N ILE A 56 -2.72 -3.76 6.69
CA ILE A 56 -1.82 -4.93 6.71
C ILE A 56 -2.26 -5.94 7.78
N GLU A 57 -2.53 -5.50 9.00
CA GLU A 57 -2.96 -6.38 10.10
C GLU A 57 -4.29 -7.08 9.81
N ARG A 58 -5.26 -6.37 9.23
CA ARG A 58 -6.55 -6.95 8.81
C ARG A 58 -6.38 -8.04 7.76
N GLU A 59 -5.44 -7.85 6.85
CA GLU A 59 -5.19 -8.81 5.78
C GLU A 59 -4.37 -10.01 6.25
N TYR A 60 -3.52 -9.84 7.26
CA TYR A 60 -2.73 -10.92 7.88
C TYR A 60 -3.55 -11.83 8.80
N GLN A 61 -4.53 -11.29 9.54
CA GLN A 61 -5.33 -12.03 10.53
C GLN A 61 -6.53 -12.81 9.95
N ARG A 62 -6.69 -12.82 8.63
CA ARG A 62 -7.85 -13.38 7.92
C ARG A 62 -7.40 -14.31 6.82
#